data_AF-A0A914HDL3-F1
#
_entry.id   AF-A0A914HDL3-F1
#
_cell.length_a   1.000
_cell.length_b   1.000
_cell.length_c   1.000
_cell.angle_alpha   90.00
_cell.angle_beta   90.00
_cell.angle_gamma   90.00
#
_symmetry.space_group_name_H-M   'P 1'
#
loop_
_entity.id
_entity.type
_entity.pdbx_description
1 polymer ?
#
loop_
_entity_poly.entity_id
_entity_poly.type
_entity_poly.pdbx_seq_one_letter_code
_entity_poly.pdbx_strand_id
1 'polypeptide(L)'
;MSLRQRLAQRLRQREEADFRRLEALARAGNEGYNKARVAHHEMGHSALLWFQREAGVFESTTVVPNGDDEGLTVSWTHTQMTRAEMKALLCVQMAGRVADWAVIASRTELKHEVDETKRWID
;
A
#
# COMPACT_ATOMS: atom_id res chain seq x y z
N MET A 1 -16.51 22.57 -21.57
CA MET A 1 -15.19 22.11 -21.05
C MET A 1 -14.07 22.91 -21.72
N SER A 2 -13.28 23.65 -20.93
CA SER A 2 -12.22 24.54 -21.42
C SER A 2 -10.99 23.78 -21.94
N LEU A 3 -10.12 24.45 -22.71
CA LEU A 3 -8.87 23.85 -23.21
C LEU A 3 -7.94 23.40 -22.07
N ARG A 4 -7.84 24.19 -20.98
CA ARG A 4 -7.10 23.82 -19.76
C ARG A 4 -7.66 22.56 -19.11
N GLN A 5 -8.99 22.43 -19.02
CA GLN A 5 -9.63 21.23 -18.48
C GLN A 5 -9.34 19.99 -19.33
N ARG A 6 -9.32 20.12 -20.67
CA ARG A 6 -9.00 18.99 -21.57
C ARG A 6 -7.55 18.55 -21.46
N LEU A 7 -6.62 19.49 -21.33
CA LEU A 7 -5.21 19.18 -21.11
C LEU A 7 -5.00 18.48 -19.75
N ALA A 8 -5.59 19.00 -18.68
CA ALA A 8 -5.53 18.37 -17.36
C ALA A 8 -6.12 16.95 -17.36
N GLN A 9 -7.25 16.74 -18.05
CA GLN A 9 -7.84 15.41 -18.18
C GLN A 9 -6.93 14.43 -18.93
N ARG A 10 -6.28 14.88 -20.01
CA ARG A 10 -5.33 14.04 -20.77
C ARG A 10 -4.10 13.67 -19.95
N LEU A 11 -3.55 14.63 -19.19
CA LEU A 11 -2.43 14.37 -18.28
C LEU A 11 -2.83 13.34 -17.23
N ARG A 12 -3.98 13.52 -16.58
CA ARG A 12 -4.52 12.57 -15.61
C ARG A 12 -4.71 11.16 -16.20
N GLN A 13 -5.27 11.05 -17.40
CA GLN A 13 -5.45 9.75 -18.06
C GLN A 13 -4.12 9.05 -18.33
N ARG A 14 -3.09 9.82 -18.71
CA ARG A 14 -1.74 9.29 -18.90
C ARG A 14 -1.13 8.81 -17.58
N GLU A 15 -1.23 9.61 -16.53
CA GLU A 15 -0.75 9.26 -15.19
C GLU A 15 -1.47 8.02 -14.64
N GLU A 16 -2.79 7.90 -14.83
CA GLU A 16 -3.56 6.72 -14.46
C GLU A 16 -3.13 5.47 -15.24
N ALA A 17 -2.85 5.60 -16.55
CA ALA A 17 -2.35 4.49 -17.35
C ALA A 17 -0.94 4.05 -16.93
N ASP A 18 -0.06 5.01 -16.65
CA ASP A 18 1.30 4.75 -16.15
C ASP A 18 1.25 4.09 -14.76
N PHE A 19 0.35 4.53 -13.88
CA PHE A 19 0.14 3.90 -12.57
C PHE A 19 -0.33 2.44 -12.71
N ARG A 20 -1.31 2.15 -13.58
CA ARG A 20 -1.78 0.78 -13.84
C ARG A 20 -0.67 -0.12 -14.39
N ARG A 21 0.19 0.41 -15.25
CA ARG A 21 1.36 -0.31 -15.74
C ARG A 21 2.33 -0.65 -14.61
N LEU A 22 2.61 0.32 -13.72
CA LEU A 22 3.47 0.11 -12.56
C LEU A 22 2.85 -0.88 -11.58
N GLU A 23 1.54 -0.85 -11.37
CA GLU A 23 0.82 -1.83 -10.55
C GLU A 23 0.98 -3.25 -11.12
N ALA A 24 0.82 -3.42 -12.44
CA ALA A 24 1.05 -4.70 -13.09
C ALA A 24 2.49 -5.21 -12.92
N LEU A 25 3.48 -4.31 -12.94
CA LEU A 25 4.88 -4.64 -12.66
C LEU A 25 5.12 -5.01 -11.20
N ALA A 26 4.46 -4.33 -10.26
CA ALA A 26 4.52 -4.67 -8.83
C ALA A 26 3.95 -6.08 -8.58
N ARG A 27 2.79 -6.38 -9.18
CA ARG A 27 2.18 -7.72 -9.15
C ARG A 27 3.05 -8.80 -9.82
N ALA A 28 3.89 -8.42 -10.77
CA ALA A 28 4.83 -9.32 -11.42
C ALA A 28 6.12 -9.57 -10.60
N GLY A 29 6.25 -8.96 -9.41
CA GLY A 29 7.41 -9.16 -8.53
C GLY A 29 8.67 -8.40 -8.97
N ASN A 30 8.53 -7.32 -9.74
CA ASN A 30 9.68 -6.49 -10.10
C ASN A 30 10.19 -5.71 -8.87
N GLU A 31 11.46 -5.87 -8.54
CA GLU A 31 12.10 -5.33 -7.33
C GLU A 31 12.55 -3.87 -7.46
N GLY A 32 12.63 -3.32 -8.68
CA GLY A 32 13.01 -1.92 -8.89
C GLY A 32 12.02 -0.92 -8.29
N TYR A 33 12.48 0.33 -8.10
CA TYR A 33 11.63 1.42 -7.61
C TYR A 33 10.31 1.48 -8.38
N ASN A 34 9.21 1.40 -7.65
CA ASN A 34 7.88 1.30 -8.22
C ASN A 34 6.90 2.16 -7.41
N LYS A 35 6.51 3.29 -8.00
CA LYS A 35 5.58 4.24 -7.36
C LYS A 35 4.23 3.61 -6.98
N ALA A 36 3.75 2.61 -7.72
CA ALA A 36 2.52 1.91 -7.37
C ALA A 36 2.70 1.02 -6.14
N ARG A 37 3.85 0.33 -6.02
CA ARG A 37 4.21 -0.43 -4.81
C ARG A 37 4.25 0.49 -3.59
N VAL A 38 4.99 1.60 -3.67
CA VAL A 38 5.08 2.60 -2.60
C VAL A 38 3.69 3.14 -2.23
N ALA A 39 2.84 3.44 -3.21
CA ALA A 39 1.48 3.88 -2.95
C ALA A 39 0.64 2.83 -2.19
N HIS A 40 0.77 1.54 -2.53
CA HIS A 40 0.11 0.47 -1.77
C HIS A 40 0.69 0.30 -0.37
N HIS A 41 2.01 0.43 -0.21
CA HIS A 41 2.68 0.39 1.08
C HIS A 41 2.14 1.47 2.02
N GLU A 42 2.13 2.73 1.58
CA GLU A 42 1.62 3.85 2.36
C GLU A 42 0.10 3.78 2.57
N MET A 43 -0.64 3.24 1.59
CA MET A 43 -2.06 2.93 1.75
C MET A 43 -2.29 1.92 2.87
N GLY A 44 -1.42 0.92 3.03
CA GLY A 44 -1.49 -0.06 4.12
C GLY A 44 -1.45 0.61 5.50
N HIS A 45 -0.47 1.49 5.72
CA HIS A 45 -0.34 2.25 6.97
C HIS A 45 -1.55 3.15 7.22
N SER A 46 -1.89 3.99 6.25
CA SER A 46 -2.97 4.98 6.37
C SER A 46 -4.35 4.33 6.52
N ALA A 47 -4.63 3.23 5.82
CA ALA A 47 -5.88 2.49 5.99
C ALA A 47 -5.99 1.91 7.40
N LEU A 48 -4.91 1.35 7.95
CA LEU A 48 -4.98 0.76 9.27
C LEU A 48 -5.10 1.83 10.36
N LEU A 49 -4.44 2.98 10.23
CA LEU A 49 -4.67 4.14 11.10
C LEU A 49 -6.12 4.64 11.06
N TRP A 50 -6.78 4.55 9.90
CA TRP A 50 -8.18 4.95 9.77
C TRP A 50 -9.14 4.04 10.54
N PHE A 51 -8.92 2.72 10.49
CA PHE A 51 -9.79 1.75 11.13
C PHE A 51 -9.43 1.43 12.57
N GLN A 52 -8.14 1.53 12.93
CA GLN A 52 -7.63 1.21 14.25
C GLN A 52 -7.32 2.48 15.04
N ARG A 53 -8.33 3.03 15.70
CA ARG A 53 -8.24 4.28 16.48
C ARG A 53 -7.28 4.20 17.67
N GLU A 54 -7.01 3.00 18.18
CA GLU A 54 -6.02 2.81 19.25
C GLU A 54 -4.57 2.95 18.76
N ALA A 55 -4.32 2.91 17.45
CA ALA A 55 -2.97 3.03 16.91
C ALA A 55 -2.46 4.47 16.85
N GLY A 56 -3.38 5.46 16.83
CA GLY A 56 -3.05 6.87 16.70
C GLY A 56 -4.03 7.63 15.82
N VAL A 57 -3.69 8.89 15.56
CA VAL A 57 -4.46 9.78 14.66
C VAL A 57 -3.66 10.00 13.39
N PHE A 58 -4.25 9.67 12.25
CA PHE A 58 -3.67 9.96 10.94
C PHE A 58 -3.48 11.47 10.74
N GLU A 59 -2.28 11.90 10.33
CA GLU A 59 -2.00 13.30 10.01
C GLU A 59 -1.81 13.50 8.50
N SER A 60 -0.91 12.73 7.87
CA SER A 60 -0.63 12.85 6.44
C SER A 60 0.03 11.59 5.86
N THR A 61 -0.08 11.43 4.55
CA THR A 61 0.65 10.42 3.77
C THR A 61 1.20 11.06 2.50
N THR A 62 2.42 10.71 2.13
CA THR A 62 3.05 11.07 0.86
C THR A 62 3.69 9.86 0.20
N VAL A 63 3.64 9.83 -1.13
CA VAL A 63 4.35 8.87 -1.99
C VAL A 63 5.44 9.57 -2.81
N VAL A 64 5.74 10.82 -2.45
CA VAL A 64 6.80 11.62 -3.05
C VAL A 64 8.06 11.37 -2.23
N PRO A 65 9.15 10.88 -2.86
CA PRO A 65 10.39 10.60 -2.15
C PRO A 65 10.99 11.84 -1.49
N ASN A 66 11.58 11.66 -0.31
CA ASN A 66 12.29 12.71 0.42
C ASN A 66 13.50 12.12 1.15
N GLY A 67 14.71 12.40 0.66
CA GLY A 67 15.93 11.77 1.18
C GLY A 67 15.94 10.27 0.89
N ASP A 68 16.09 9.47 1.94
CA ASP A 68 16.10 8.00 1.87
C ASP A 68 14.70 7.37 1.89
N ASP A 69 13.66 8.16 2.17
CA ASP A 69 12.28 7.69 2.24
C ASP A 69 11.62 7.73 0.85
N GLU A 70 11.14 6.58 0.37
CA GLU A 70 10.36 6.48 -0.88
C GLU A 70 8.93 7.01 -0.73
N GLY A 71 8.41 6.97 0.50
CA GLY A 71 7.09 7.42 0.94
C GLY A 71 7.08 7.57 2.46
N LEU A 72 6.06 8.25 3.00
CA LEU A 72 5.95 8.46 4.44
C LEU A 72 4.50 8.62 4.87
N THR A 73 4.13 7.92 5.94
CA THR A 73 2.85 8.10 6.65
C THR A 73 3.12 8.61 8.05
N VAL A 74 2.50 9.76 8.39
CA VAL A 74 2.67 10.43 9.68
C VAL A 74 1.39 10.30 10.49
N SER A 75 1.56 9.96 11.78
CA SER A 75 0.47 9.86 12.74
C SER A 75 0.89 10.37 14.10
N TRP A 76 -0.05 10.94 14.83
CA TRP A 76 0.12 11.32 16.23
C TRP A 76 -0.23 10.16 17.17
N THR A 77 0.60 9.95 18.19
CA THR A 77 0.39 8.95 19.25
C THR A 77 0.74 9.51 20.63
N HIS A 78 0.19 8.92 21.68
CA HIS A 78 0.55 9.24 23.06
C HIS A 78 1.98 8.76 23.38
N THR A 79 2.74 9.53 24.16
CA THR A 79 4.07 9.10 24.65
C THR A 79 3.96 7.90 25.60
N GLN A 80 2.92 7.87 26.44
CA GLN A 80 2.61 6.75 27.31
C GLN A 80 1.42 5.99 26.73
N MET A 81 1.66 4.75 26.30
CA MET A 81 0.65 3.91 25.65
C MET A 81 0.30 2.72 26.53
N THR A 82 -0.98 2.37 26.53
CA THR A 82 -1.46 1.09 27.04
C THR A 82 -0.93 -0.06 26.18
N ARG A 83 -1.01 -1.29 26.70
CA ARG A 83 -0.66 -2.49 25.94
C ARG A 83 -1.49 -2.66 24.67
N ALA A 84 -2.75 -2.20 24.67
CA ALA A 84 -3.62 -2.27 23.49
C ALA A 84 -3.15 -1.30 22.41
N GLU A 85 -2.88 -0.04 22.77
CA GLU A 85 -2.36 0.98 21.86
C GLU A 85 -1.00 0.58 21.26
N MET A 86 -0.08 0.01 22.05
CA MET A 86 1.20 -0.49 21.52
C MET A 86 1.02 -1.61 20.49
N LYS A 87 0.09 -2.53 20.73
CA LYS A 87 -0.22 -3.61 19.76
C LYS A 87 -0.84 -3.05 18.49
N ALA A 88 -1.77 -2.11 18.63
CA ALA A 88 -2.40 -1.44 17.52
C ALA A 88 -1.37 -0.70 16.65
N LEU A 89 -0.45 0.03 17.28
CA LEU A 89 0.65 0.69 16.59
C LEU A 89 1.56 -0.31 15.87
N LEU A 90 1.91 -1.43 16.51
CA LEU A 90 2.70 -2.49 15.86
C LEU A 90 2.00 -3.03 14.61
N CYS A 91 0.68 -3.22 14.65
CA CYS A 91 -0.08 -3.62 13.47
C CYS A 91 0.03 -2.58 12.34
N VAL A 92 -0.04 -1.28 12.67
CA VAL A 92 0.17 -0.20 11.68
C VAL A 92 1.57 -0.28 11.07
N GLN A 93 2.62 -0.50 11.86
CA GLN A 93 3.99 -0.60 11.34
C GLN A 93 4.18 -1.79 10.38
N MET A 94 3.42 -2.88 10.56
CA MET A 94 3.46 -4.02 9.65
C MET A 94 2.55 -3.86 8.41
N ALA A 95 1.59 -2.93 8.45
CA ALA A 95 0.52 -2.83 7.47
C ALA A 95 1.01 -2.54 6.06
N GLY A 96 2.05 -1.70 5.90
CA GLY A 96 2.64 -1.43 4.58
C GLY A 96 3.20 -2.68 3.93
N ARG A 97 3.91 -3.52 4.71
CA ARG A 97 4.43 -4.81 4.22
C ARG A 97 3.32 -5.80 3.87
N VAL A 98 2.25 -5.84 4.68
CA VAL A 98 1.08 -6.67 4.39
C VAL A 98 0.39 -6.21 3.10
N ALA A 99 0.30 -4.91 2.85
CA ALA A 99 -0.25 -4.36 1.61
C ALA A 99 0.62 -4.72 0.39
N ASP A 100 1.95 -4.63 0.51
CA ASP A 100 2.87 -5.10 -0.54
C ASP A 100 2.63 -6.58 -0.86
N TRP A 101 2.51 -7.41 0.16
CA TRP A 101 2.22 -8.84 -0.02
C TRP A 101 0.86 -9.07 -0.64
N ALA A 102 -0.20 -8.36 -0.25
CA ALA A 102 -1.50 -8.52 -0.87
C ALA A 102 -1.48 -8.18 -2.38
N VAL A 103 -0.64 -7.22 -2.79
CA VAL A 103 -0.43 -6.88 -4.20
C VAL A 103 0.38 -7.98 -4.91
N ILE A 104 1.48 -8.44 -4.32
CA ILE A 104 2.40 -9.43 -4.93
C ILE A 104 1.82 -10.85 -4.92
N ALA A 105 1.28 -11.31 -3.78
CA ALA A 105 0.74 -12.65 -3.55
C ALA A 105 -0.51 -12.94 -4.39
N SER A 106 -1.09 -11.94 -5.06
CA SER A 106 -2.16 -12.12 -6.05
C SER A 106 -1.80 -13.03 -7.25
N ARG A 107 -0.58 -13.59 -7.31
CA ARG A 107 -0.17 -14.53 -8.37
C ARG A 107 0.43 -15.87 -7.91
N THR A 108 1.03 -16.01 -6.73
CA THR A 108 1.90 -17.17 -6.45
C THR A 108 1.32 -18.18 -5.45
N GLU A 109 0.57 -17.76 -4.43
CA GLU A 109 0.12 -18.67 -3.36
C GLU A 109 -1.26 -19.28 -3.62
N LEU A 110 -2.18 -18.54 -4.25
CA LEU A 110 -3.53 -19.05 -4.55
C LEU A 110 -3.58 -20.19 -5.58
N LYS A 111 -2.55 -20.36 -6.42
CA LYS A 111 -2.47 -21.51 -7.33
C LYS A 111 -1.80 -22.71 -6.67
N HIS A 112 -0.72 -22.50 -5.93
CA HIS A 112 0.00 -23.60 -5.28
C HIS A 112 -0.82 -24.23 -4.16
N GLU A 113 -1.53 -23.44 -3.37
CA GLU A 113 -2.37 -23.94 -2.27
C GLU A 113 -3.62 -24.68 -2.79
N VAL A 114 -4.22 -24.20 -3.89
CA VAL A 114 -5.38 -24.86 -4.52
C VAL A 114 -4.99 -26.15 -5.25
N ASP A 115 -3.82 -26.19 -5.89
CA ASP A 115 -3.32 -27.40 -6.56
C ASP A 115 -2.80 -28.45 -5.56
N GLU A 116 -2.20 -28.04 -4.43
CA GLU A 116 -1.84 -28.97 -3.35
C GLU A 116 -3.07 -29.51 -2.63
N THR A 117 -4.09 -28.70 -2.37
CA THR A 117 -5.32 -29.15 -1.69
C THR A 117 -6.11 -30.13 -2.56
N LYS A 118 -6.13 -29.96 -3.89
CA LYS A 118 -6.73 -30.93 -4.82
C LYS A 118 -5.99 -32.28 -4.83
N ARG A 119 -4.68 -32.27 -4.59
CA ARG A 119 -3.84 -33.48 -4.56
C ARG A 119 -4.10 -34.39 -3.35
N TRP A 120 -4.81 -33.89 -2.33
CA TRP A 120 -5.19 -34.63 -1.12
C TRP A 120 -6.67 -35.04 -1.10
N ILE A 121 -7.47 -34.59 -2.07
CA ILE A 121 -8.92 -34.80 -2.13
C ILE A 121 -9.32 -35.79 -3.25
N ASP A 122 -8.38 -36.17 -4.11
CA ASP A 122 -8.46 -37.34 -5.01
C ASP A 122 -7.60 -38.50 -4.47
#